data_AF-A0A165SRF7-F1
#
_entry.id   AF-A0A165SRF7-F1
#
_cell.length_a   1.000
_cell.length_b   1.000
_cell.length_c   1.000
_cell.angle_alpha   90.00
_cell.angle_beta   90.00
_cell.angle_gamma   90.00
#
_symmetry.space_group_name_H-M   'P 1'
#
loop_
_entity.id
_entity.type
_entity.pdbx_description
1 polymer ?
#
loop_
_entity_poly.entity_id
_entity_poly.type
_entity_poly.pdbx_seq_one_letter_code
_entity_poly.pdbx_strand_id
1 'polypeptide(L)' 'VAVQNDSPTSGSIIITTFPTPPFCCHAHLHTMDRDQLLAVARTFNSRLPVSMEIYIGVERTATDIRRDIELLV' A
#
# COMPACT_ATOMS: atom_id res chain seq x y z
N VAL A 1 9.94 11.31 -12.40
CA VAL A 1 11.01 11.32 -11.37
C VAL A 1 10.70 10.19 -10.40
N ALA A 2 11.61 9.22 -10.25
CA ALA A 2 11.47 8.11 -9.30
C ALA A 2 12.24 8.43 -8.01
N VAL A 3 11.70 8.07 -6.85
CA VAL A 3 12.32 8.31 -5.54
C VAL A 3 12.86 6.98 -5.02
N GLN A 4 14.15 6.94 -4.68
CA GLN A 4 14.80 5.76 -4.09
C GLN A 4 14.69 5.84 -2.56
N ASN A 5 14.24 4.77 -1.92
CA ASN A 5 14.16 4.67 -0.47
C ASN A 5 14.88 3.39 -0.01
N ASP A 6 15.80 3.51 0.94
CA ASP A 6 16.53 2.38 1.51
C ASP A 6 15.65 1.67 2.55
N SER A 7 15.43 0.38 2.35
CA SER A 7 14.63 -0.45 3.27
C SER A 7 15.50 -0.85 4.47
N PRO A 8 15.12 -0.53 5.73
CA PRO A 8 15.97 -0.84 6.88
C PRO A 8 16.03 -2.34 7.24
N THR A 9 15.19 -3.20 6.65
CA THR A 9 15.00 -4.59 7.11
C THR A 9 15.44 -5.68 6.12
N SER A 10 15.81 -5.34 4.89
CA SER A 10 16.38 -6.27 3.90
C SER A 10 16.95 -5.40 2.78
N GLY A 11 18.08 -5.77 2.19
CA GLY A 11 18.74 -5.01 1.11
C GLY A 11 17.96 -4.94 -0.22
N SER A 12 16.65 -4.71 -0.16
CA SER A 12 15.77 -4.44 -1.29
C SER A 12 15.73 -2.93 -1.56
N ILE A 13 15.95 -2.56 -2.83
CA ILE A 13 15.69 -1.22 -3.32
C ILE A 13 14.22 -1.15 -3.72
N ILE A 14 13.43 -0.32 -3.04
CA ILE A 14 12.05 -0.07 -3.44
C ILE A 14 12.05 1.10 -4.42
N ILE A 15 11.80 0.79 -5.70
CA ILE A 15 11.60 1.82 -6.74
C ILE A 15 10.11 2.11 -6.80
N THR A 16 9.70 3.28 -6.33
CA THR A 16 8.30 3.68 -6.30
C THR A 16 8.13 5.12 -6.76
N THR A 17 6.96 5.43 -7.31
CA THR A 17 6.52 6.81 -7.57
C THR A 17 6.03 7.50 -6.30
N PHE A 18 5.90 6.75 -5.20
CA PHE A 18 5.57 7.29 -3.88
C PHE A 18 6.83 7.86 -3.19
N PRO A 19 6.73 9.04 -2.56
CA PRO A 19 7.86 9.62 -1.82
C PRO A 19 8.28 8.77 -0.61
N THR A 20 7.37 7.95 -0.08
CA THR A 20 7.66 6.97 0.97
C THR A 20 6.84 5.72 0.66
N PRO A 21 7.47 4.52 0.62
CA PRO A 21 6.72 3.30 0.38
C PRO A 21 5.77 3.06 1.56
N PRO A 22 4.48 2.79 1.31
CA PRO A 22 3.49 2.62 2.38
C PRO A 22 3.71 1.34 3.20
N PHE A 23 4.57 0.43 2.74
CA PHE A 23 5.06 -0.75 3.46
C PHE A 23 6.41 -1.21 2.86
N CYS A 24 7.22 -1.94 3.64
CA CYS A 24 8.54 -2.40 3.20
C CYS A 24 8.53 -3.76 2.48
N CYS A 25 7.54 -4.62 2.74
CA CYS A 25 7.43 -5.95 2.14
C CYS A 25 6.01 -6.53 2.28
N HIS A 26 5.74 -7.63 1.57
CA HIS A 26 4.46 -8.34 1.64
C HIS A 26 4.16 -8.89 3.05
N ALA A 27 5.18 -9.34 3.79
CA ALA A 27 5.01 -9.79 5.17
C ALA A 27 4.53 -8.66 6.10
N HIS A 28 5.03 -7.44 5.91
CA HIS A 28 4.56 -6.28 6.67
C HIS A 28 3.08 -5.99 6.38
N LEU A 29 2.66 -6.04 5.12
CA LEU A 29 1.25 -5.88 4.72
C LEU A 29 0.32 -6.89 5.41
N HIS A 30 0.78 -8.14 5.59
CA HIS A 30 0.02 -9.18 6.29
C HIS A 30 -0.13 -8.94 7.79
N THR A 31 0.80 -8.22 8.42
CA THR A 31 0.74 -7.86 9.84
C THR A 31 -0.11 -6.62 10.12
N MET A 32 -0.48 -5.86 9.08
CA MET A 32 -1.21 -4.61 9.25
C MET A 32 -2.65 -4.81 9.72
N ASP A 33 -3.04 -3.97 10.68
CA ASP A 33 -4.42 -3.80 11.09
C ASP A 33 -5.23 -3.00 10.06
N ARG A 34 -6.54 -2.87 10.30
CA ARG A 34 -7.46 -2.20 9.38
C ARG A 34 -7.09 -0.74 9.14
N ASP A 35 -6.75 0.01 10.19
CA ASP A 35 -6.46 1.45 10.07
C ASP A 35 -5.17 1.67 9.29
N GLN A 36 -4.17 0.81 9.51
CA GLN A 36 -2.95 0.79 8.70
C GLN A 36 -3.25 0.48 7.24
N LEU A 37 -4.07 -0.54 6.93
CA LEU A 37 -4.46 -0.88 5.55
C LEU A 37 -5.24 0.25 4.88
N LEU A 38 -6.10 0.96 5.62
CA LEU A 38 -6.81 2.15 5.12
C LEU A 38 -5.82 3.27 4.77
N ALA A 39 -4.78 3.49 5.56
CA ALA A 39 -3.74 4.48 5.26
C ALA A 39 -2.96 4.13 3.98
N VAL A 40 -2.63 2.84 3.79
CA VAL A 40 -2.01 2.34 2.56
C VAL A 40 -2.94 2.56 1.38
N ALA A 41 -4.20 2.13 1.47
CA ALA A 41 -5.18 2.28 0.39
C ALA A 41 -5.43 3.75 0.02
N ARG A 42 -5.50 4.66 0.99
CA ARG A 42 -5.59 6.12 0.74
C ARG A 42 -4.37 6.66 0.02
N THR A 43 -3.19 6.18 0.39
CA THR A 43 -1.94 6.55 -0.27
C THR A 43 -2.00 6.11 -1.74
N PHE A 44 -2.39 4.87 -2.00
CA PHE A 44 -2.61 4.37 -3.37
C PHE A 44 -3.63 5.22 -4.14
N ASN A 45 -4.82 5.43 -3.58
CA ASN A 45 -5.89 6.21 -4.22
C ASN A 45 -5.48 7.64 -4.54
N SER A 46 -4.57 8.26 -3.78
CA SER A 46 -4.05 9.60 -4.09
C SER A 46 -3.27 9.68 -5.42
N ARG A 47 -2.86 8.54 -5.97
CA ARG A 47 -2.11 8.43 -7.23
C ARG A 47 -2.82 7.62 -8.31
N LEU A 48 -3.79 6.80 -7.94
CA LEU A 48 -4.57 6.02 -8.89
C LEU A 48 -5.61 6.90 -9.59
N PRO A 49 -5.95 6.59 -10.84
CA PRO A 49 -7.13 7.17 -11.47
C PRO A 49 -8.39 6.67 -10.76
N VAL A 50 -9.46 7.49 -10.75
CA VAL A 50 -10.74 7.21 -10.06
C VAL A 50 -11.31 5.81 -10.39
N SER A 51 -11.14 5.35 -11.63
CA SER A 51 -11.61 4.03 -12.08
C SER A 51 -10.87 2.84 -11.45
N MET A 52 -9.76 3.08 -10.77
CA MET A 52 -8.87 2.05 -10.19
C MET A 52 -8.69 2.25 -8.68
N GLU A 53 -9.43 3.17 -8.06
CA GLU A 53 -9.37 3.39 -6.62
C GLU A 53 -9.81 2.15 -5.84
N ILE A 54 -9.08 1.86 -4.78
CA ILE A 54 -9.43 0.85 -3.79
C ILE A 54 -10.61 1.38 -2.99
N TYR A 55 -11.72 0.65 -2.98
CA TYR A 55 -12.88 1.04 -2.19
C TYR A 55 -12.63 0.80 -0.69
N ILE A 56 -12.67 1.88 0.10
CA ILE A 56 -12.36 1.91 1.54
C ILE A 56 -13.58 2.14 2.45
N GLY A 57 -14.77 1.74 2.01
CA GLY A 57 -16.01 1.90 2.78
C GLY A 57 -16.02 1.13 4.11
N VAL A 58 -16.85 1.58 5.06
CA VAL A 58 -17.00 0.98 6.39
C VAL A 58 -17.36 -0.51 6.36
N GLU A 59 -18.06 -0.93 5.31
CA GLU A 59 -18.53 -2.30 5.04
C GLU A 59 -17.38 -3.29 4.68
N ARG A 60 -16.24 -2.77 4.18
CA ARG A 60 -15.13 -3.62 3.70
C ARG A 60 -14.38 -4.19 4.89
N THR A 61 -13.90 -5.43 4.83
CA THR A 61 -13.06 -5.96 5.91
C THR A 61 -11.58 -5.60 5.70
N ALA A 62 -10.74 -5.78 6.73
CA ALA A 62 -9.28 -5.64 6.58
C ALA A 62 -8.73 -6.59 5.51
N THR A 63 -9.23 -7.83 5.48
CA THR A 63 -8.85 -8.84 4.49
C THR A 63 -9.17 -8.41 3.05
N ASP A 64 -10.34 -7.81 2.83
CA ASP A 64 -10.74 -7.33 1.51
C ASP A 64 -9.85 -6.18 1.02
N ILE A 65 -9.58 -5.21 1.89
CA ILE A 65 -8.71 -4.07 1.57
C ILE A 65 -7.29 -4.55 1.27
N ARG A 66 -6.78 -5.49 2.07
CA ARG A 66 -5.46 -6.09 1.85
C ARG A 66 -5.38 -6.76 0.48
N ARG A 67 -6.37 -7.58 0.14
CA ARG A 67 -6.42 -8.28 -1.16
C ARG A 67 -6.41 -7.30 -2.33
N ASP A 68 -7.13 -6.18 -2.23
CA ASP A 68 -7.13 -5.17 -3.29
C ASP A 68 -5.77 -4.47 -3.42
N ILE A 69 -5.08 -4.21 -2.29
CA ILE A 69 -3.70 -3.68 -2.30
C ILE A 69 -2.75 -4.67 -2.98
N GLU A 70 -2.89 -5.96 -2.70
CA GLU A 70 -2.06 -7.03 -3.29
C GLU A 70 -2.23 -7.17 -4.81
N LEU A 71 -3.40 -6.82 -5.37
CA LEU A 71 -3.61 -6.84 -6.81
C LEU A 71 -2.86 -5.72 -7.56
N LEU A 72 -2.34 -4.72 -6.84
CA LEU A 72 -1.65 -3.57 -7.40
C LEU A 72 -0.13 -3.62 -7.26
N VAL A 73 0.43 -4.61 -6.54
CA VAL A 73 1.87 -4.72 -6.23
C VAL A 73 2.49 -6.04 -6.64
#